data_AF-A0AA88L4G3-F1
#
_entry.id   AF-A0AA88L4G3-F1
#
_cell.length_a   1.000
_cell.length_b   1.000
_cell.length_c   1.000
_cell.angle_alpha   90.00
_cell.angle_beta   90.00
_cell.angle_gamma   90.00
#
_symmetry.space_group_name_H-M   'P 1'
#
loop_
_entity.id
_entity.type
_entity.pdbx_description
1 polymer ?
#
loop_
_entity_poly.entity_id
_entity_poly.type
_entity_poly.pdbx_seq_one_letter_code
_entity_poly.pdbx_strand_id
1 'polypeptide(L)'
;MDSSGRLKKYLHFLKVDVKLVCIALVHLVVCPYTKVEESFNVQAIHDIIYHSFNINQYDHLEFPGVVPRTFIAPLFVATLSFPLVFIGHILGISKLIGLYCVRMTIGYSVLVSLEAFKFSAQKHFGEGVTTWFTFIIGTQFHFMFYLSRPLPNIFALIIVLWSYKFWFEQKHENFIATSAGAIIIFRGELAILLGLFLLSDLVKQRITIERAIRMAVPCGVVSLAATVIIDSIFWKRLLWPEGEVLWFNIVENKSSEWGTSPFFWYFYSALPRALGASLLLVLFSVYFDRRAIEFLLPPIGFVLIYSFLGHKELRFIIYVIPLLDLAAAMGCHRLWENRLKGNFQMILAVSAVGHLLANSILSLFLLSVSSTNYPGGFALAKLHSLEHSPKNRSVHIDVFSAQTGISRFSQLNPHWEYNKSENLDVASLQRFEYLLVEGRSKYSTTLKPFIETHEIFAIEEAFNQVHFSYSSFPPLKVRLKPSIFILKNLHRNVPIFKKNRRRKTLENKLKRNEMPDKNERKVKDSLRKRSSQGDNSAKINLKKESLKDQVTRKADLYIESDETENFDTDVFSDLNDEFLNDYVLDSYEVEHEGNPVHYLIHDSLEDIGEWLGNDSDENL
;
A
#
# COMPACT_ATOMS: atom_id res chain seq x y z
N MET A 1 -4.31 13.50 49.09
CA MET A 1 -2.88 13.32 48.77
C MET A 1 -2.67 11.94 48.14
N ASP A 2 -2.91 11.80 46.83
CA ASP A 2 -2.59 10.57 46.05
C ASP A 2 -2.31 10.88 44.57
N SER A 3 -2.23 12.18 44.22
CA SER A 3 -1.95 12.63 42.85
C SER A 3 -0.51 12.35 42.44
N SER A 4 0.46 12.41 43.38
CA SER A 4 1.88 12.15 43.05
C SER A 4 2.18 10.67 42.79
N GLY A 5 1.49 9.74 43.47
CA GLY A 5 1.59 8.30 43.24
C GLY A 5 1.00 7.88 41.90
N ARG A 6 -0.19 8.42 41.57
CA ARG A 6 -0.81 8.23 40.24
C ARG A 6 0.04 8.84 39.14
N LEU A 7 0.52 10.07 39.30
CA LEU A 7 1.33 10.75 38.29
C LEU A 7 2.66 10.02 38.05
N LYS A 8 3.34 9.52 39.09
CA LYS A 8 4.54 8.67 38.93
C LYS A 8 4.24 7.38 38.18
N LYS A 9 3.06 6.78 38.40
CA LYS A 9 2.61 5.58 37.68
C LYS A 9 2.32 5.90 36.20
N TYR A 10 1.73 7.05 35.89
CA TYR A 10 1.53 7.51 34.51
C TYR A 10 2.84 7.88 33.80
N LEU A 11 3.76 8.56 34.50
CA LEU A 11 5.10 8.88 34.01
C LEU A 11 5.97 7.64 33.78
N HIS A 12 5.72 6.54 34.50
CA HIS A 12 6.38 5.27 34.24
C HIS A 12 5.98 4.69 32.88
N PHE A 13 4.71 4.83 32.45
CA PHE A 13 4.27 4.38 31.12
C PHE A 13 4.78 5.24 29.97
N LEU A 14 5.15 6.50 30.24
CA LEU A 14 5.83 7.37 29.27
C LEU A 14 7.30 6.96 29.04
N LYS A 15 7.88 6.11 29.90
CA LYS A 15 9.19 5.49 29.69
C LYS A 15 9.06 4.31 28.72
N VAL A 16 8.87 4.63 27.46
CA VAL A 16 8.93 3.67 26.37
C VAL A 16 10.35 3.13 26.23
N ASP A 17 10.50 1.84 25.90
CA ASP A 17 11.81 1.26 25.63
C ASP A 17 12.50 1.97 24.45
N VAL A 18 13.63 2.62 24.75
CA VAL A 18 14.40 3.41 23.79
C VAL A 18 14.85 2.58 22.59
N LYS A 19 15.10 1.27 22.76
CA LYS A 19 15.51 0.38 21.66
C LYS A 19 14.40 0.27 20.63
N LEU A 20 13.16 0.07 21.07
CA LEU A 20 12.01 -0.02 20.18
C LEU A 20 11.72 1.30 19.49
N VAL A 21 11.92 2.44 20.18
CA VAL A 21 11.82 3.77 19.57
C VAL A 21 12.85 3.93 18.45
N CYS A 22 14.12 3.59 18.70
CA CYS A 22 15.17 3.68 17.68
C CYS A 22 14.85 2.81 16.45
N ILE A 23 14.39 1.57 16.65
CA ILE A 23 14.04 0.65 15.57
C ILE A 23 12.84 1.18 14.76
N ALA A 24 11.80 1.65 15.45
CA ALA A 24 10.65 2.29 14.83
C ALA A 24 11.05 3.51 13.96
N LEU A 25 11.97 4.34 14.47
CA LEU A 25 12.50 5.50 13.73
C LEU A 25 13.28 5.07 12.48
N VAL A 26 14.07 4.00 12.54
CA VAL A 26 14.76 3.46 11.35
C VAL A 26 13.75 3.08 10.28
N HIS A 27 12.69 2.34 10.63
CA HIS A 27 11.65 1.96 9.67
C HIS A 27 10.91 3.17 9.09
N LEU A 28 10.60 4.16 9.93
CA LEU A 28 9.96 5.40 9.51
C LEU A 28 10.84 6.21 8.54
N VAL A 29 12.14 6.32 8.81
CA VAL A 29 13.08 7.09 7.97
C VAL A 29 13.33 6.40 6.64
N VAL A 30 13.46 5.07 6.64
CA VAL A 30 13.71 4.29 5.42
C VAL A 30 12.45 4.20 4.53
N CYS A 31 11.26 4.16 5.11
CA CYS A 31 9.98 4.08 4.39
C CYS A 31 9.04 5.24 4.76
N PRO A 32 9.34 6.49 4.35
CA PRO A 32 8.63 7.68 4.82
C PRO A 32 7.28 7.92 4.15
N TYR A 33 7.11 7.44 2.91
CA TYR A 33 5.88 7.57 2.16
C TYR A 33 4.84 6.50 2.53
N THR A 34 3.60 6.72 2.10
CA THR A 34 2.41 5.98 2.51
C THR A 34 1.70 5.37 1.30
N LYS A 35 1.03 4.23 1.47
CA LYS A 35 0.25 3.59 0.39
C LYS A 35 -1.21 4.09 0.33
N VAL A 36 -1.97 3.59 -0.66
CA VAL A 36 -3.36 3.99 -0.91
C VAL A 36 -4.29 3.73 0.28
N GLU A 37 -4.05 2.69 1.06
CA GLU A 37 -4.91 2.29 2.18
C GLU A 37 -4.68 3.15 3.42
N GLU A 38 -3.54 3.83 3.46
CA GLU A 38 -3.19 4.85 4.45
C GLU A 38 -3.76 6.22 4.07
N SER A 39 -4.13 6.42 2.79
CA SER A 39 -4.41 7.73 2.19
C SER A 39 -5.44 8.53 2.97
N PHE A 40 -6.62 7.96 3.24
CA PHE A 40 -7.69 8.67 3.95
C PHE A 40 -7.18 9.31 5.25
N ASN A 41 -6.51 8.54 6.11
CA ASN A 41 -6.05 9.04 7.40
C ASN A 41 -4.89 10.03 7.25
N VAL A 42 -3.99 9.81 6.28
CA VAL A 42 -2.90 10.77 5.97
C VAL A 42 -3.48 12.12 5.58
N GLN A 43 -4.43 12.13 4.65
CA GLN A 43 -5.04 13.37 4.16
C GLN A 43 -5.93 14.02 5.24
N ALA A 44 -6.70 13.23 5.99
CA ALA A 44 -7.51 13.75 7.09
C ALA A 44 -6.64 14.41 8.18
N ILE A 45 -5.52 13.79 8.58
CA ILE A 45 -4.60 14.38 9.56
C ILE A 45 -3.98 15.67 9.00
N HIS A 46 -3.55 15.64 7.73
CA HIS A 46 -3.08 16.84 7.05
C HIS A 46 -4.12 17.96 7.12
N ASP A 47 -5.35 17.68 6.73
CA ASP A 47 -6.38 18.69 6.58
C ASP A 47 -6.80 19.29 7.93
N ILE A 48 -6.83 18.49 8.99
CA ILE A 48 -7.04 19.00 10.35
C ILE A 48 -5.91 19.96 10.76
N ILE A 49 -4.65 19.63 10.45
CA ILE A 49 -3.50 20.47 10.82
C ILE A 49 -3.46 21.77 10.01
N TYR A 50 -3.70 21.73 8.69
CA TYR A 50 -3.47 22.87 7.79
C TYR A 50 -4.75 23.66 7.45
N HIS A 51 -5.90 23.01 7.36
CA HIS A 51 -7.18 23.64 7.05
C HIS A 51 -8.06 23.84 8.30
N SER A 52 -7.77 23.15 9.41
CA SER A 52 -8.47 23.29 10.69
C SER A 52 -9.99 23.23 10.52
N PHE A 53 -10.74 24.28 10.85
CA PHE A 53 -12.21 24.28 10.74
C PHE A 53 -12.75 24.45 9.32
N ASN A 54 -11.90 24.67 8.31
CA ASN A 54 -12.35 24.84 6.93
C ASN A 54 -12.58 23.49 6.23
N ILE A 55 -13.65 22.80 6.65
CA ILE A 55 -14.00 21.45 6.15
C ILE A 55 -14.21 21.43 4.63
N ASN A 56 -14.57 22.56 4.01
CA ASN A 56 -14.75 22.66 2.55
C ASN A 56 -13.46 22.37 1.75
N GLN A 57 -12.29 22.46 2.36
CA GLN A 57 -10.99 22.22 1.72
C GLN A 57 -10.45 20.81 1.95
N TYR A 58 -11.19 19.94 2.66
CA TYR A 58 -10.71 18.62 3.00
C TYR A 58 -10.78 17.66 1.81
N ASP A 59 -9.77 16.80 1.68
CA ASP A 59 -9.58 15.86 0.56
C ASP A 59 -10.74 14.88 0.44
N HIS A 60 -11.31 14.42 1.54
CA HIS A 60 -12.38 13.41 1.53
C HIS A 60 -13.70 13.91 0.93
N LEU A 61 -13.88 15.23 0.75
CA LEU A 61 -15.06 15.76 0.04
C LEU A 61 -14.88 15.70 -1.48
N GLU A 62 -13.64 15.78 -1.95
CA GLU A 62 -13.31 15.67 -3.38
C GLU A 62 -13.07 14.20 -3.77
N PHE A 63 -12.40 13.44 -2.88
CA PHE A 63 -12.04 12.03 -3.05
C PHE A 63 -12.51 11.20 -1.83
N PRO A 64 -13.83 10.90 -1.71
CA PRO A 64 -14.42 10.26 -0.53
C PRO A 64 -14.03 8.77 -0.33
N GLY A 65 -13.35 8.15 -1.30
CA GLY A 65 -13.10 6.71 -1.27
C GLY A 65 -14.40 5.88 -1.36
N VAL A 66 -14.27 4.56 -1.26
CA VAL A 66 -15.41 3.63 -1.43
C VAL A 66 -16.31 3.61 -0.20
N VAL A 67 -15.73 3.72 1.00
CA VAL A 67 -16.45 3.62 2.27
C VAL A 67 -15.90 4.66 3.24
N PRO A 68 -16.76 5.38 4.01
CA PRO A 68 -16.28 6.36 4.97
C PRO A 68 -15.46 5.71 6.09
N ARG A 69 -14.54 6.50 6.63
CA ARG A 69 -13.69 6.14 7.75
C ARG A 69 -13.84 7.20 8.85
N THR A 70 -13.54 6.82 10.09
CA THR A 70 -13.67 7.73 11.23
C THR A 70 -12.55 8.78 11.28
N PHE A 71 -12.91 10.01 11.62
CA PHE A 71 -12.06 11.15 11.91
C PHE A 71 -11.55 11.16 13.36
N ILE A 72 -12.02 10.27 14.24
CA ILE A 72 -11.57 10.24 15.64
C ILE A 72 -10.06 9.99 15.74
N ALA A 73 -9.52 9.03 14.99
CA ALA A 73 -8.07 8.78 14.97
C ALA A 73 -7.30 9.95 14.34
N PRO A 74 -7.66 10.43 13.12
CA PRO A 74 -7.03 11.61 12.55
C PRO A 74 -6.99 12.80 13.49
N LEU A 75 -8.09 13.09 14.20
CA LEU A 75 -8.18 14.19 15.17
C LEU A 75 -7.25 14.00 16.37
N PHE A 76 -7.19 12.79 16.92
CA PHE A 76 -6.27 12.43 18.00
C PHE A 76 -4.81 12.67 17.58
N VAL A 77 -4.40 12.16 16.42
CA VAL A 77 -3.01 12.28 15.93
C VAL A 77 -2.68 13.72 15.56
N ALA A 78 -3.58 14.42 14.87
CA ALA A 78 -3.40 15.82 14.50
C ALA A 78 -3.20 16.68 15.76
N THR A 79 -4.01 16.49 16.79
CA THR A 79 -3.90 17.24 18.05
C THR A 79 -2.54 17.02 18.73
N LEU A 80 -2.06 15.78 18.78
CA LEU A 80 -0.78 15.46 19.42
C LEU A 80 0.45 15.88 18.60
N SER A 81 0.35 15.84 17.27
CA SER A 81 1.45 16.22 16.37
C SER A 81 1.50 17.72 16.08
N PHE A 82 0.39 18.45 16.26
CA PHE A 82 0.26 19.87 15.93
C PHE A 82 1.37 20.76 16.51
N PRO A 83 1.77 20.66 17.79
CA PRO A 83 2.83 21.52 18.33
C PRO A 83 4.16 21.35 17.60
N LEU A 84 4.52 20.11 17.26
CA LEU A 84 5.78 19.80 16.54
C LEU A 84 5.73 20.31 15.10
N VAL A 85 4.60 20.09 14.42
CA VAL A 85 4.42 20.55 13.03
C VAL A 85 4.38 22.08 12.96
N PHE A 86 3.72 22.74 13.92
CA PHE A 86 3.63 24.19 14.01
C PHE A 86 5.00 24.84 14.23
N ILE A 87 5.82 24.29 15.14
CA ILE A 87 7.20 24.75 15.33
C ILE A 87 7.99 24.58 14.02
N GLY A 88 7.86 23.44 13.34
CA GLY A 88 8.52 23.21 12.05
C GLY A 88 8.11 24.24 11.00
N HIS A 89 6.82 24.56 10.93
CA HIS A 89 6.29 25.57 10.02
C HIS A 89 6.86 26.98 10.32
N ILE A 90 6.95 27.38 11.59
CA ILE A 90 7.58 28.65 11.99
C ILE A 90 9.05 28.70 11.59
N LEU A 91 9.77 27.59 11.72
CA LEU A 91 11.18 27.47 11.35
C LEU A 91 11.40 27.38 9.83
N GLY A 92 10.35 27.45 9.01
CA GLY A 92 10.44 27.35 7.56
C GLY A 92 10.82 25.95 7.07
N ILE A 93 10.59 24.92 7.89
CA ILE A 93 10.89 23.53 7.56
C ILE A 93 9.88 23.03 6.52
N SER A 94 10.35 22.15 5.61
CA SER A 94 9.53 21.51 4.60
C SER A 94 8.28 20.84 5.18
N LYS A 95 7.16 21.01 4.48
CA LYS A 95 5.87 20.38 4.78
C LYS A 95 5.96 18.86 4.93
N LEU A 96 6.89 18.23 4.22
CA LEU A 96 7.14 16.79 4.29
C LEU A 96 7.54 16.35 5.70
N ILE A 97 8.25 17.18 6.48
CA ILE A 97 8.60 16.85 7.87
C ILE A 97 7.34 16.70 8.74
N GLY A 98 6.25 17.37 8.39
CA GLY A 98 4.95 17.14 9.01
C GLY A 98 4.49 15.69 8.95
N LEU A 99 4.74 14.99 7.84
CA LEU A 99 4.42 13.57 7.70
C LEU A 99 5.25 12.71 8.67
N TYR A 100 6.54 13.02 8.84
CA TYR A 100 7.41 12.35 9.80
C TYR A 100 6.92 12.56 11.23
N CYS A 101 6.54 13.78 11.60
CA CYS A 101 5.99 14.09 12.92
C CYS A 101 4.70 13.31 13.20
N VAL A 102 3.76 13.32 12.24
CA VAL A 102 2.49 12.58 12.34
C VAL A 102 2.75 11.09 12.54
N ARG A 103 3.57 10.47 11.69
CA ARG A 103 3.88 9.04 11.78
C ARG A 103 4.64 8.68 13.04
N MET A 104 5.52 9.56 13.52
CA MET A 104 6.21 9.40 14.81
C MET A 104 5.23 9.43 15.97
N THR A 105 4.23 10.32 15.95
CA THR A 105 3.16 10.37 16.97
C THR A 105 2.34 9.07 17.01
N ILE A 106 2.00 8.51 15.85
CA ILE A 106 1.29 7.22 15.76
C ILE A 106 2.15 6.12 16.35
N GLY A 107 3.39 6.00 15.90
CA GLY A 107 4.32 4.98 16.36
C GLY A 107 4.59 5.05 17.86
N TYR A 108 4.77 6.26 18.39
CA TYR A 108 4.95 6.47 19.82
C TYR A 108 3.68 6.08 20.61
N SER A 109 2.49 6.38 20.10
CA SER A 109 1.22 5.99 20.74
C SER A 109 1.04 4.47 20.82
N VAL A 110 1.44 3.75 19.76
CA VAL A 110 1.47 2.28 19.76
C VAL A 110 2.47 1.77 20.79
N LEU A 111 3.68 2.33 20.82
CA LEU A 111 4.73 1.90 21.76
C LEU A 111 4.36 2.18 23.23
N VAL A 112 3.71 3.30 23.54
CA VAL A 112 3.16 3.56 24.90
C VAL A 112 2.14 2.51 25.29
N SER A 113 1.25 2.14 24.37
CA SER A 113 0.22 1.12 24.62
C SER A 113 0.83 -0.28 24.76
N LEU A 114 1.88 -0.58 23.97
CA LEU A 114 2.67 -1.81 24.06
C LEU A 114 3.41 -1.90 25.40
N GLU A 115 3.99 -0.80 25.87
CA GLU A 115 4.66 -0.73 27.18
C GLU A 115 3.65 -0.96 28.32
N ALA A 116 2.46 -0.38 28.21
CA ALA A 116 1.40 -0.57 29.18
C ALA A 116 0.92 -2.04 29.23
N PHE A 117 0.81 -2.71 28.08
CA PHE A 117 0.56 -4.15 27.98
C PHE A 117 1.72 -4.97 28.58
N LYS A 118 2.97 -4.69 28.17
CA LYS A 118 4.18 -5.35 28.66
C LYS A 118 4.30 -5.28 30.18
N PHE A 119 4.00 -4.14 30.78
CA PHE A 119 4.02 -3.98 32.24
C PHE A 119 3.02 -4.90 32.95
N SER A 120 1.84 -5.14 32.36
CA SER A 120 0.88 -6.10 32.90
C SER A 120 1.37 -7.54 32.73
N ALA A 121 1.92 -7.87 31.57
CA ALA A 121 2.53 -9.17 31.30
C ALA A 121 3.72 -9.47 32.25
N GLN A 122 4.55 -8.47 32.54
CA GLN A 122 5.71 -8.59 33.46
C GLN A 122 5.28 -9.02 34.86
N LYS A 123 4.13 -8.54 35.35
CA LYS A 123 3.60 -8.96 36.66
C LYS A 123 3.15 -10.42 36.68
N HIS A 124 2.71 -10.96 35.55
CA HIS A 124 2.20 -12.32 35.45
C HIS A 124 3.30 -13.35 35.13
N PHE A 125 4.27 -12.97 34.29
CA PHE A 125 5.26 -13.89 33.73
C PHE A 125 6.71 -13.58 34.12
N GLY A 126 6.96 -12.41 34.74
CA GLY A 126 8.29 -11.98 35.16
C GLY A 126 9.05 -11.15 34.12
N GLU A 127 10.09 -10.46 34.58
CA GLU A 127 10.90 -9.53 33.78
C GLU A 127 11.73 -10.23 32.69
N GLY A 128 12.18 -11.46 32.95
CA GLY A 128 12.92 -12.26 31.97
C GLY A 128 12.10 -12.49 30.69
N VAL A 129 10.82 -12.81 30.82
CA VAL A 129 9.90 -13.01 29.69
C VAL A 129 9.71 -11.70 28.91
N THR A 130 9.45 -10.59 29.60
CA THR A 130 9.22 -9.30 28.92
C THR A 130 10.48 -8.72 28.28
N THR A 131 11.66 -9.11 28.75
CA THR A 131 12.93 -8.81 28.10
C THR A 131 13.04 -9.53 26.76
N TRP A 132 12.77 -10.84 26.73
CA TRP A 132 12.70 -11.61 25.48
C TRP A 132 11.64 -11.07 24.52
N PHE A 133 10.47 -10.73 25.03
CA PHE A 133 9.37 -10.13 24.26
C PHE A 133 9.81 -8.84 23.55
N THR A 134 10.52 -7.97 24.25
CA THR A 134 11.05 -6.72 23.67
C THR A 134 12.03 -7.00 22.54
N PHE A 135 12.93 -7.98 22.70
CA PHE A 135 13.86 -8.35 21.63
C PHE A 135 13.17 -9.02 20.43
N ILE A 136 12.18 -9.87 20.67
CA ILE A 136 11.42 -10.51 19.58
C ILE A 136 10.72 -9.45 18.73
N ILE A 137 9.91 -8.58 19.33
CA ILE A 137 9.21 -7.53 18.60
C ILE A 137 10.20 -6.59 17.89
N GLY A 138 11.30 -6.21 18.57
CA GLY A 138 12.31 -5.34 17.95
C GLY A 138 13.04 -5.96 16.76
N THR A 139 13.05 -7.29 16.64
CA THR A 139 13.72 -7.98 15.52
C THR A 139 12.76 -8.40 14.41
N GLN A 140 11.45 -8.27 14.59
CA GLN A 140 10.44 -8.61 13.60
C GLN A 140 10.06 -7.42 12.72
N PHE A 141 9.96 -7.68 11.42
CA PHE A 141 9.67 -6.65 10.42
C PHE A 141 8.26 -6.10 10.55
N HIS A 142 7.24 -6.96 10.45
CA HIS A 142 5.86 -6.53 10.21
C HIS A 142 5.32 -5.63 11.33
N PHE A 143 5.45 -6.02 12.60
CA PHE A 143 4.98 -5.19 13.71
C PHE A 143 5.67 -3.82 13.73
N MET A 144 7.01 -3.81 13.61
CA MET A 144 7.80 -2.57 13.61
C MET A 144 7.50 -1.68 12.40
N PHE A 145 7.26 -2.28 11.24
CA PHE A 145 7.01 -1.56 9.99
C PHE A 145 5.63 -0.89 9.99
N TYR A 146 4.62 -1.60 10.50
CA TYR A 146 3.25 -1.12 10.53
C TYR A 146 2.98 -0.11 11.65
N LEU A 147 3.70 -0.15 12.79
CA LEU A 147 3.35 0.66 13.97
C LEU A 147 3.29 2.18 13.73
N SER A 148 4.01 2.70 12.72
CA SER A 148 4.03 4.14 12.40
C SER A 148 3.07 4.54 11.27
N ARG A 149 2.38 3.56 10.67
CA ARG A 149 1.52 3.79 9.50
C ARG A 149 0.11 4.19 9.93
N PRO A 150 -0.49 5.23 9.31
CA PRO A 150 -1.85 5.68 9.58
C PRO A 150 -2.91 4.75 8.97
N LEU A 151 -2.86 3.48 9.31
CA LEU A 151 -3.87 2.50 8.96
C LEU A 151 -4.95 2.46 10.04
N PRO A 152 -6.23 2.26 9.68
CA PRO A 152 -7.31 2.00 10.66
C PRO A 152 -6.94 0.90 11.65
N ASN A 153 -6.22 -0.12 11.17
CA ASN A 153 -5.82 -1.26 11.97
C ASN A 153 -4.86 -0.88 13.10
N ILE A 154 -3.96 0.06 12.84
CA ILE A 154 -2.96 0.53 13.80
C ILE A 154 -3.59 1.45 14.83
N PHE A 155 -4.56 2.28 14.43
CA PHE A 155 -5.35 3.05 15.39
C PHE A 155 -6.13 2.15 16.34
N ALA A 156 -6.76 1.10 15.81
CA ALA A 156 -7.43 0.11 16.65
C ALA A 156 -6.44 -0.63 17.56
N LEU A 157 -5.23 -0.95 17.07
CA LEU A 157 -4.19 -1.66 17.83
C LEU A 157 -3.79 -0.92 19.10
N ILE A 158 -3.73 0.42 19.08
CA ILE A 158 -3.48 1.24 20.28
C ILE A 158 -4.46 0.86 21.38
N ILE A 159 -5.76 0.83 21.08
CA ILE A 159 -6.83 0.54 22.06
C ILE A 159 -6.88 -0.95 22.40
N VAL A 160 -6.61 -1.83 21.45
CA VAL A 160 -6.54 -3.29 21.68
C VAL A 160 -5.44 -3.64 22.69
N LEU A 161 -4.26 -3.02 22.61
CA LEU A 161 -3.18 -3.23 23.58
C LEU A 161 -3.59 -2.80 25.01
N TRP A 162 -4.32 -1.69 25.15
CA TRP A 162 -4.94 -1.30 26.42
C TRP A 162 -5.99 -2.32 26.90
N SER A 163 -6.77 -2.87 25.97
CA SER A 163 -7.75 -3.92 26.28
C SER A 163 -7.06 -5.15 26.84
N TYR A 164 -5.98 -5.64 26.19
CA TYR A 164 -5.19 -6.76 26.70
C TYR A 164 -4.62 -6.47 28.09
N LYS A 165 -4.06 -5.27 28.30
CA LYS A 165 -3.58 -4.85 29.61
C LYS A 165 -4.67 -5.00 30.68
N PHE A 166 -5.87 -4.48 30.43
CA PHE A 166 -6.97 -4.51 31.40
C PHE A 166 -7.54 -5.91 31.61
N TRP A 167 -7.54 -6.74 30.57
CA TRP A 167 -7.89 -8.15 30.68
C TRP A 167 -6.90 -8.90 31.59
N PHE A 168 -5.60 -8.74 31.38
CA PHE A 168 -4.57 -9.31 32.28
C PHE A 168 -4.71 -8.80 33.72
N GLU A 169 -5.03 -7.51 33.92
CA GLU A 169 -5.26 -6.94 35.25
C GLU A 169 -6.64 -7.30 35.86
N GLN A 170 -7.48 -8.08 35.16
CA GLN A 170 -8.85 -8.44 35.57
C GLN A 170 -9.74 -7.20 35.86
N LYS A 171 -9.51 -6.11 35.12
CA LYS A 171 -10.29 -4.86 35.22
C LYS A 171 -11.35 -4.83 34.13
N HIS A 172 -12.43 -5.57 34.36
CA HIS A 172 -13.47 -5.79 33.35
C HIS A 172 -14.15 -4.50 32.86
N GLU A 173 -14.35 -3.49 33.72
CA GLU A 173 -14.94 -2.20 33.33
C GLU A 173 -14.12 -1.52 32.23
N ASN A 174 -12.81 -1.38 32.47
CA ASN A 174 -11.91 -0.76 31.51
C ASN A 174 -11.72 -1.61 30.26
N PHE A 175 -11.65 -2.95 30.41
CA PHE A 175 -11.55 -3.87 29.27
C PHE A 175 -12.76 -3.75 28.34
N ILE A 176 -13.98 -3.72 28.89
CA ILE A 176 -15.20 -3.57 28.10
C ILE A 176 -15.27 -2.18 27.46
N ALA A 177 -14.90 -1.12 28.19
CA ALA A 177 -14.89 0.24 27.65
C ALA A 177 -13.91 0.40 26.48
N THR A 178 -12.68 -0.09 26.61
CA THR A 178 -11.70 -0.04 25.51
C THR A 178 -12.11 -0.96 24.36
N SER A 179 -12.71 -2.12 24.64
CA SER A 179 -13.21 -3.01 23.60
C SER A 179 -14.35 -2.38 22.80
N ALA A 180 -15.31 -1.72 23.46
CA ALA A 180 -16.38 -0.99 22.79
C ALA A 180 -15.82 0.10 21.86
N GLY A 181 -14.83 0.87 22.32
CA GLY A 181 -14.15 1.86 21.49
C GLY A 181 -13.44 1.23 20.27
N ALA A 182 -12.70 0.14 20.46
CA ALA A 182 -12.00 -0.53 19.37
C ALA A 182 -12.97 -1.09 18.32
N ILE A 183 -14.09 -1.68 18.75
CA ILE A 183 -15.08 -2.33 17.88
C ILE A 183 -15.95 -1.31 17.15
N ILE A 184 -16.51 -0.35 17.87
CA ILE A 184 -17.57 0.53 17.33
C ILE A 184 -17.00 1.71 16.55
N ILE A 185 -15.85 2.24 16.98
CA ILE A 185 -15.25 3.42 16.36
C ILE A 185 -14.31 3.02 15.22
N PHE A 186 -13.47 2.00 15.44
CA PHE A 186 -12.38 1.72 14.52
C PHE A 186 -12.64 0.54 13.60
N ARG A 187 -12.90 -0.64 14.16
CA ARG A 187 -12.90 -1.90 13.40
C ARG A 187 -13.83 -2.94 14.02
N GLY A 188 -14.94 -3.22 13.35
CA GLY A 188 -16.00 -4.10 13.80
C GLY A 188 -15.56 -5.56 13.90
N GLU A 189 -14.58 -6.00 13.11
CA GLU A 189 -14.12 -7.40 13.18
C GLU A 189 -13.45 -7.76 14.51
N LEU A 190 -12.98 -6.77 15.26
CA LEU A 190 -12.44 -6.96 16.61
C LEU A 190 -13.49 -7.49 17.60
N ALA A 191 -14.78 -7.44 17.25
CA ALA A 191 -15.83 -8.09 18.01
C ALA A 191 -15.57 -9.59 18.17
N ILE A 192 -14.94 -10.23 17.17
CA ILE A 192 -14.56 -11.64 17.24
C ILE A 192 -13.45 -11.82 18.28
N LEU A 193 -12.32 -11.10 18.14
CA LEU A 193 -11.15 -11.27 19.01
C LEU A 193 -11.44 -10.90 20.47
N LEU A 194 -11.96 -9.69 20.71
CA LEU A 194 -12.24 -9.19 22.05
C LEU A 194 -13.48 -9.87 22.65
N GLY A 195 -14.41 -10.30 21.81
CA GLY A 195 -15.54 -11.15 22.20
C GLY A 195 -15.09 -12.52 22.69
N LEU A 196 -14.09 -13.15 22.05
CA LEU A 196 -13.50 -14.41 22.52
C LEU A 196 -12.78 -14.24 23.87
N PHE A 197 -12.10 -13.11 24.10
CA PHE A 197 -11.55 -12.78 25.41
C PHE A 197 -12.64 -12.64 26.48
N LEU A 198 -13.71 -11.89 26.19
CA LEU A 198 -14.84 -11.75 27.11
C LEU A 198 -15.53 -13.10 27.37
N LEU A 199 -15.71 -13.91 26.33
CA LEU A 199 -16.27 -15.26 26.44
C LEU A 199 -15.41 -16.14 27.35
N SER A 200 -14.09 -16.04 27.25
CA SER A 200 -13.19 -16.79 28.12
C SER A 200 -13.37 -16.43 29.61
N ASP A 201 -13.62 -15.15 29.92
CA ASP A 201 -13.91 -14.70 31.29
C ASP A 201 -15.31 -15.11 31.77
N LEU A 202 -16.31 -15.12 30.88
CA LEU A 202 -17.66 -15.61 31.17
C LEU A 202 -17.66 -17.11 31.48
N VAL A 203 -16.99 -17.92 30.65
CA VAL A 203 -16.85 -19.37 30.85
C VAL A 203 -16.14 -19.69 32.16
N LYS A 204 -15.11 -18.90 32.51
CA LYS A 204 -14.37 -19.01 33.78
C LYS A 204 -15.10 -18.37 34.97
N GLN A 205 -16.31 -17.85 34.76
CA GLN A 205 -17.12 -17.17 35.79
C GLN A 205 -16.42 -16.00 36.49
N ARG A 206 -15.47 -15.35 35.82
CA ARG A 206 -14.80 -14.11 36.31
C ARG A 206 -15.74 -12.91 36.26
N ILE A 207 -16.67 -12.94 35.32
CA ILE A 207 -17.72 -11.95 35.13
C ILE A 207 -19.04 -12.66 34.86
N THR A 208 -20.15 -12.12 35.38
CA THR A 208 -21.50 -12.62 35.07
C THR A 208 -22.04 -11.95 33.82
N ILE A 209 -22.91 -12.65 33.07
CA ILE A 209 -23.54 -12.10 31.85
C ILE A 209 -24.27 -10.78 32.15
N GLU A 210 -25.02 -10.74 33.27
CA GLU A 210 -25.74 -9.53 33.68
C GLU A 210 -24.80 -8.34 33.95
N ARG A 211 -23.64 -8.58 34.58
CA ARG A 211 -22.65 -7.52 34.81
C ARG A 211 -21.99 -7.11 33.49
N ALA A 212 -21.67 -8.05 32.61
CA ALA A 212 -21.11 -7.77 31.29
C ALA A 212 -22.03 -6.87 30.47
N ILE A 213 -23.32 -7.19 30.39
CA ILE A 213 -24.32 -6.39 29.65
C ILE A 213 -24.46 -4.99 30.26
N ARG A 214 -24.56 -4.88 31.59
CA ARG A 214 -24.67 -3.59 32.30
C ARG A 214 -23.47 -2.66 32.05
N MET A 215 -22.29 -3.21 31.76
CA MET A 215 -21.11 -2.43 31.41
C MET A 215 -21.00 -2.18 29.91
N ALA A 216 -21.32 -3.18 29.08
CA ALA A 216 -21.17 -3.13 27.63
C ALA A 216 -22.16 -2.16 26.98
N VAL A 217 -23.42 -2.13 27.42
CA VAL A 217 -24.44 -1.27 26.81
C VAL A 217 -24.10 0.22 26.97
N PRO A 218 -23.80 0.76 28.17
CA PRO A 218 -23.40 2.15 28.30
C PRO A 218 -22.11 2.49 27.54
N CYS A 219 -21.10 1.63 27.61
CA CYS A 219 -19.85 1.85 26.86
C CYS A 219 -20.10 1.89 25.36
N GLY A 220 -20.94 0.98 24.85
CA GLY A 220 -21.31 0.93 23.44
C GLY A 220 -22.07 2.17 22.98
N VAL A 221 -23.05 2.63 23.76
CA VAL A 221 -23.79 3.86 23.46
C VAL A 221 -22.87 5.08 23.44
N VAL A 222 -21.96 5.20 24.41
CA VAL A 222 -21.00 6.31 24.45
C VAL A 222 -20.04 6.27 23.26
N SER A 223 -19.49 5.10 22.92
CA SER A 223 -18.61 4.95 21.75
C SER A 223 -19.34 5.26 20.44
N LEU A 224 -20.58 4.77 20.28
CA LEU A 224 -21.41 5.03 19.11
C LEU A 224 -21.76 6.52 18.99
N ALA A 225 -22.17 7.16 20.09
CA ALA A 225 -22.45 8.59 20.10
C ALA A 225 -21.21 9.41 19.73
N ALA A 226 -20.03 9.04 20.22
CA ALA A 226 -18.78 9.73 19.89
C ALA A 226 -18.47 9.68 18.39
N THR A 227 -18.50 8.49 17.76
CA THR A 227 -18.25 8.37 16.31
C THR A 227 -19.34 9.07 15.50
N VAL A 228 -20.62 8.85 15.80
CA VAL A 228 -21.71 9.49 15.05
C VAL A 228 -21.61 11.01 15.12
N ILE A 229 -21.37 11.61 16.28
CA ILE A 229 -21.29 13.07 16.42
C ILE A 229 -20.08 13.62 15.65
N ILE A 230 -18.88 13.08 15.89
CA ILE A 230 -17.65 13.61 15.30
C ILE A 230 -17.65 13.39 13.79
N ASP A 231 -17.95 12.17 13.35
CA ASP A 231 -17.87 11.81 11.94
C ASP A 231 -18.95 12.50 11.12
N SER A 232 -20.16 12.69 11.67
CA SER A 232 -21.20 13.42 10.95
C SER A 232 -20.87 14.89 10.69
N ILE A 233 -20.05 15.52 11.56
CA ILE A 233 -19.55 16.88 11.34
C ILE A 233 -18.60 16.92 10.16
N PHE A 234 -17.59 16.03 10.13
CA PHE A 234 -16.58 16.02 9.06
C PHE A 234 -17.15 15.55 7.72
N TRP A 235 -18.04 14.56 7.72
CA TRP A 235 -18.69 14.04 6.51
C TRP A 235 -19.91 14.86 6.06
N LYS A 236 -20.34 15.87 6.84
CA LYS A 236 -21.50 16.74 6.54
C LYS A 236 -22.82 15.99 6.33
N ARG A 237 -22.94 14.76 6.82
CA ARG A 237 -24.17 13.95 6.80
C ARG A 237 -24.17 13.04 8.03
N LEU A 238 -25.36 12.71 8.55
CA LEU A 238 -25.49 11.79 9.66
C LEU A 238 -25.01 10.40 9.22
N LEU A 239 -23.98 9.86 9.86
CA LEU A 239 -23.46 8.53 9.55
C LEU A 239 -22.71 7.89 10.72
N TRP A 240 -22.60 6.57 10.67
CA TRP A 240 -21.69 5.77 11.49
C TRP A 240 -20.71 5.06 10.53
N PRO A 241 -19.41 5.46 10.48
CA PRO A 241 -18.51 4.98 9.43
C PRO A 241 -18.38 3.46 9.45
N GLU A 242 -18.15 2.88 10.63
CA GLU A 242 -17.99 1.43 10.75
C GLU A 242 -19.30 0.68 10.48
N GLY A 243 -20.46 1.30 10.74
CA GLY A 243 -21.75 0.75 10.34
C GLY A 243 -21.89 0.61 8.83
N GLU A 244 -21.46 1.63 8.07
CA GLU A 244 -21.46 1.56 6.60
C GLU A 244 -20.43 0.54 6.08
N VAL A 245 -19.26 0.41 6.72
CA VAL A 245 -18.28 -0.65 6.41
C VAL A 245 -18.86 -2.04 6.63
N LEU A 246 -19.54 -2.27 7.75
CA LEU A 246 -20.20 -3.54 8.05
C LEU A 246 -21.31 -3.83 7.05
N TRP A 247 -22.11 -2.83 6.68
CA TRP A 247 -23.15 -2.97 5.66
C TRP A 247 -22.56 -3.35 4.30
N PHE A 248 -21.55 -2.61 3.84
CA PHE A 248 -20.86 -2.88 2.57
C PHE A 248 -20.26 -4.29 2.51
N ASN A 249 -19.63 -4.75 3.59
CA ASN A 249 -18.96 -6.05 3.60
C ASN A 249 -19.91 -7.22 3.81
N ILE A 250 -20.88 -7.10 4.72
CA ILE A 250 -21.76 -8.21 5.12
C ILE A 250 -22.98 -8.30 4.22
N VAL A 251 -23.60 -7.16 3.89
CA VAL A 251 -24.87 -7.13 3.13
C VAL A 251 -24.60 -7.10 1.64
N GLU A 252 -23.65 -6.28 1.17
CA GLU A 252 -23.35 -6.18 -0.26
C GLU A 252 -22.34 -7.24 -0.74
N ASN A 253 -21.65 -7.91 0.19
CA ASN A 253 -20.66 -8.97 -0.07
C ASN A 253 -19.55 -8.58 -1.07
N LYS A 254 -19.24 -7.29 -1.20
CA LYS A 254 -18.24 -6.77 -2.15
C LYS A 254 -16.79 -6.96 -1.69
N SER A 255 -16.60 -7.58 -0.53
CA SER A 255 -15.26 -7.85 -0.01
C SER A 255 -14.43 -8.76 -0.93
N SER A 256 -15.07 -9.63 -1.72
CA SER A 256 -14.40 -10.49 -2.70
C SER A 256 -13.91 -9.78 -3.96
N GLU A 257 -14.36 -8.54 -4.23
CA GLU A 257 -13.93 -7.75 -5.40
C GLU A 257 -12.47 -7.28 -5.26
N TRP A 258 -11.87 -7.43 -4.08
CA TRP A 258 -10.48 -7.05 -3.77
C TRP A 258 -9.53 -8.26 -3.76
N GLY A 259 -9.92 -9.36 -4.41
CA GLY A 259 -9.17 -10.62 -4.44
C GLY A 259 -9.61 -11.59 -3.35
N THR A 260 -9.33 -12.88 -3.56
CA THR A 260 -9.65 -13.93 -2.59
C THR A 260 -8.49 -14.88 -2.39
N SER A 261 -8.27 -15.31 -1.15
CA SER A 261 -7.22 -16.26 -0.82
C SER A 261 -7.78 -17.48 -0.06
N PRO A 262 -7.09 -18.64 -0.10
CA PRO A 262 -7.55 -19.87 0.54
C PRO A 262 -7.80 -19.71 2.04
N PHE A 263 -8.64 -20.58 2.61
CA PHE A 263 -9.02 -20.54 4.05
C PHE A 263 -7.80 -20.52 4.98
N PHE A 264 -6.80 -21.37 4.74
CA PHE A 264 -5.61 -21.50 5.59
C PHE A 264 -4.51 -20.46 5.31
N TRP A 265 -4.73 -19.47 4.44
CA TRP A 265 -3.72 -18.48 4.04
C TRP A 265 -3.08 -17.76 5.23
N TYR A 266 -3.86 -17.44 6.27
CA TYR A 266 -3.30 -16.85 7.49
C TYR A 266 -2.29 -17.76 8.19
N PHE A 267 -2.46 -19.08 8.15
CA PHE A 267 -1.59 -20.04 8.85
C PHE A 267 -0.31 -20.36 8.09
N TYR A 268 -0.38 -20.57 6.78
CA TYR A 268 0.80 -20.93 5.99
C TYR A 268 1.56 -19.73 5.43
N SER A 269 0.92 -18.56 5.32
CA SER A 269 1.54 -17.35 4.74
C SER A 269 1.65 -16.21 5.74
N ALA A 270 0.53 -15.68 6.25
CA ALA A 270 0.55 -14.45 7.04
C ALA A 270 1.28 -14.59 8.40
N LEU A 271 0.99 -15.63 9.18
CA LEU A 271 1.61 -15.84 10.49
C LEU A 271 3.12 -16.15 10.39
N PRO A 272 3.59 -17.03 9.47
CA PRO A 272 5.02 -17.21 9.23
C PRO A 272 5.73 -15.93 8.78
N ARG A 273 5.08 -15.09 7.95
CA ARG A 273 5.60 -13.77 7.56
C ARG A 273 5.69 -12.81 8.74
N ALA A 274 4.61 -12.71 9.51
CA ALA A 274 4.50 -11.80 10.63
C ALA A 274 5.52 -12.09 11.75
N LEU A 275 5.66 -13.36 12.12
CA LEU A 275 6.44 -13.80 13.29
C LEU A 275 7.87 -14.23 12.96
N GLY A 276 8.16 -14.52 11.68
CA GLY A 276 9.45 -15.05 11.24
C GLY A 276 9.83 -16.33 11.97
N ALA A 277 11.08 -16.42 12.40
CA ALA A 277 11.60 -17.58 13.13
C ALA A 277 10.97 -17.75 14.54
N SER A 278 10.31 -16.72 15.07
CA SER A 278 9.68 -16.77 16.40
C SER A 278 8.42 -17.64 16.44
N LEU A 279 7.80 -17.95 15.29
CA LEU A 279 6.61 -18.81 15.22
C LEU A 279 6.85 -20.18 15.86
N LEU A 280 8.01 -20.79 15.63
CA LEU A 280 8.35 -22.11 16.20
C LEU A 280 8.40 -22.08 17.74
N LEU A 281 8.78 -20.94 18.32
CA LEU A 281 8.91 -20.75 19.77
C LEU A 281 7.56 -20.62 20.48
N VAL A 282 6.51 -20.21 19.74
CA VAL A 282 5.14 -20.22 20.25
C VAL A 282 4.74 -21.64 20.66
N LEU A 283 5.07 -22.65 19.84
CA LEU A 283 4.74 -24.06 20.13
C LEU A 283 5.44 -24.57 21.40
N PHE A 284 6.70 -24.19 21.62
CA PHE A 284 7.44 -24.53 22.83
C PHE A 284 6.80 -23.93 24.10
N SER A 285 6.24 -22.73 24.00
CA SER A 285 5.57 -22.10 25.15
C SER A 285 4.35 -22.90 25.63
N VAL A 286 3.53 -23.40 24.69
CA VAL A 286 2.35 -24.22 24.98
C VAL A 286 2.74 -25.53 25.65
N TYR A 287 3.87 -26.11 25.23
CA TYR A 287 4.40 -27.34 25.81
C TYR A 287 4.90 -27.15 27.26
N PHE A 288 5.61 -26.05 27.54
CA PHE A 288 6.26 -25.85 28.84
C PHE A 288 5.41 -25.10 29.88
N ASP A 289 4.51 -24.23 29.45
CA ASP A 289 3.72 -23.37 30.35
C ASP A 289 2.26 -23.30 29.91
N ARG A 290 1.39 -24.04 30.62
CA ARG A 290 -0.05 -24.06 30.36
C ARG A 290 -0.72 -22.70 30.51
N ARG A 291 -0.10 -21.74 31.21
CA ARG A 291 -0.62 -20.36 31.30
C ARG A 291 -0.64 -19.67 29.93
N ALA A 292 0.21 -20.09 28.99
CA ALA A 292 0.21 -19.56 27.63
C ALA A 292 -1.11 -19.86 26.89
N ILE A 293 -1.68 -21.05 27.10
CA ILE A 293 -2.91 -21.50 26.44
C ILE A 293 -4.06 -20.53 26.73
N GLU A 294 -4.15 -20.01 27.96
CA GLU A 294 -5.25 -19.15 28.40
C GLU A 294 -5.37 -17.88 27.56
N PHE A 295 -4.26 -17.21 27.23
CA PHE A 295 -4.30 -15.99 26.41
C PHE A 295 -4.10 -16.26 24.91
N LEU A 296 -3.66 -17.46 24.52
CA LEU A 296 -3.48 -17.87 23.12
C LEU A 296 -4.75 -18.41 22.46
N LEU A 297 -5.70 -18.95 23.24
CA LEU A 297 -6.96 -19.46 22.68
C LEU A 297 -7.76 -18.40 21.92
N PRO A 298 -8.00 -17.18 22.46
CA PRO A 298 -8.72 -16.13 21.73
C PRO A 298 -8.06 -15.71 20.40
N PRO A 299 -6.74 -15.41 20.30
CA PRO A 299 -6.14 -15.03 19.03
C PRO A 299 -6.13 -16.17 18.00
N ILE A 300 -5.92 -17.43 18.41
CA ILE A 300 -6.01 -18.57 17.49
C ILE A 300 -7.45 -18.74 16.99
N GLY A 301 -8.44 -18.66 17.88
CA GLY A 301 -9.85 -18.70 17.53
C GLY A 301 -10.26 -17.56 16.60
N PHE A 302 -9.74 -16.35 16.82
CA PHE A 302 -9.96 -15.20 15.95
C PHE A 302 -9.43 -15.47 14.54
N VAL A 303 -8.18 -15.94 14.39
CA VAL A 303 -7.61 -16.23 13.06
C VAL A 303 -8.42 -17.33 12.34
N LEU A 304 -8.86 -18.37 13.06
CA LEU A 304 -9.69 -19.43 12.48
C LEU A 304 -11.06 -18.92 11.98
N ILE A 305 -11.74 -18.08 12.77
CA ILE A 305 -13.04 -17.52 12.38
C ILE A 305 -12.85 -16.48 11.27
N TYR A 306 -11.81 -15.67 11.35
CA TYR A 306 -11.54 -14.61 10.37
C TYR A 306 -11.01 -15.18 9.04
N SER A 307 -10.48 -16.40 9.03
CA SER A 307 -10.11 -17.16 7.82
C SER A 307 -11.26 -17.44 6.86
N PHE A 308 -12.53 -17.31 7.29
CA PHE A 308 -13.69 -17.39 6.40
C PHE A 308 -13.83 -16.18 5.47
N LEU A 309 -13.15 -15.06 5.76
CA LEU A 309 -13.16 -13.89 4.89
C LEU A 309 -12.44 -14.21 3.57
N GLY A 310 -13.07 -13.90 2.43
CA GLY A 310 -12.50 -14.14 1.11
C GLY A 310 -11.21 -13.34 0.90
N HIS A 311 -11.32 -12.01 0.99
CA HIS A 311 -10.18 -11.11 0.92
C HIS A 311 -9.41 -11.08 2.25
N LYS A 312 -8.14 -11.43 2.21
CA LYS A 312 -7.30 -11.52 3.40
C LYS A 312 -6.04 -10.69 3.23
N GLU A 313 -5.66 -10.01 4.29
CA GLU A 313 -4.42 -9.26 4.37
C GLU A 313 -3.78 -9.48 5.74
N LEU A 314 -2.44 -9.46 5.80
CA LEU A 314 -1.70 -9.64 7.06
C LEU A 314 -2.08 -8.58 8.11
N ARG A 315 -2.34 -7.34 7.70
CA ARG A 315 -2.69 -6.24 8.62
C ARG A 315 -4.01 -6.48 9.36
N PHE A 316 -4.91 -7.31 8.85
CA PHE A 316 -6.18 -7.63 9.53
C PHE A 316 -5.97 -8.46 10.79
N ILE A 317 -4.90 -9.26 10.85
CA ILE A 317 -4.58 -10.08 12.02
C ILE A 317 -3.51 -9.48 12.92
N ILE A 318 -3.05 -8.24 12.67
CA ILE A 318 -1.94 -7.63 13.40
C ILE A 318 -2.11 -7.62 14.94
N TYR A 319 -3.36 -7.65 15.41
CA TYR A 319 -3.75 -7.71 16.82
C TYR A 319 -3.29 -8.96 17.56
N VAL A 320 -3.07 -10.06 16.84
CA VAL A 320 -2.65 -11.32 17.47
C VAL A 320 -1.14 -11.37 17.69
N ILE A 321 -0.37 -10.59 16.93
CA ILE A 321 1.10 -10.63 16.94
C ILE A 321 1.66 -10.41 18.36
N PRO A 322 1.28 -9.35 19.12
CA PRO A 322 1.81 -9.14 20.46
C PRO A 322 1.52 -10.28 21.45
N LEU A 323 0.41 -11.01 21.27
CA LEU A 323 0.09 -12.16 22.12
C LEU A 323 0.94 -13.37 21.73
N LEU A 324 1.09 -13.63 20.43
CA LEU A 324 1.95 -14.70 19.93
C LEU A 324 3.41 -14.46 20.29
N ASP A 325 3.90 -13.23 20.23
CA ASP A 325 5.26 -12.87 20.65
C ASP A 325 5.48 -13.02 22.14
N LEU A 326 4.46 -12.70 22.96
CA LEU A 326 4.54 -12.94 24.41
C LEU A 326 4.68 -14.44 24.70
N ALA A 327 3.93 -15.27 23.98
CA ALA A 327 4.07 -16.72 24.07
C ALA A 327 5.46 -17.19 23.62
N ALA A 328 5.94 -16.75 22.45
CA ALA A 328 7.29 -17.05 21.99
C ALA A 328 8.36 -16.63 23.02
N ALA A 329 8.20 -15.47 23.66
CA ALA A 329 9.09 -14.98 24.70
C ALA A 329 9.09 -15.88 25.96
N MET A 330 7.93 -16.42 26.36
CA MET A 330 7.84 -17.40 27.45
C MET A 330 8.61 -18.68 27.10
N GLY A 331 8.50 -19.15 25.84
CA GLY A 331 9.28 -20.27 25.32
C GLY A 331 10.79 -20.01 25.39
N CYS A 332 11.24 -18.88 24.85
CA CYS A 332 12.65 -18.45 24.87
C CYS A 332 13.20 -18.35 26.30
N HIS A 333 12.46 -17.70 27.19
CA HIS A 333 12.88 -17.55 28.58
C HIS A 333 13.08 -18.92 29.26
N ARG A 334 12.16 -19.87 29.02
CA ARG A 334 12.27 -21.22 29.59
C ARG A 334 13.44 -22.01 29.02
N LEU A 335 13.71 -21.91 27.72
CA LEU A 335 14.88 -22.52 27.10
C LEU A 335 16.17 -21.96 27.70
N TRP A 336 16.24 -20.63 27.86
CA TRP A 336 17.39 -19.95 28.44
C TRP A 336 17.66 -20.35 29.89
N GLU A 337 16.64 -20.43 30.73
CA GLU A 337 16.77 -20.88 32.13
C GLU A 337 17.29 -22.32 32.24
N ASN A 338 16.96 -23.17 31.27
CA ASN A 338 17.37 -24.57 31.25
C ASN A 338 18.75 -24.83 30.62
N ARG A 339 19.46 -23.79 30.14
CA ARG A 339 20.71 -23.91 29.35
C ARG A 339 21.82 -24.72 30.03
N LEU A 340 21.88 -24.74 31.36
CA LEU A 340 22.93 -25.42 32.12
C LEU A 340 22.58 -26.89 32.45
N LYS A 341 21.41 -27.39 32.05
CA LYS A 341 20.97 -28.75 32.39
C LYS A 341 21.60 -29.85 31.52
N GLY A 342 22.16 -29.50 30.37
CA GLY A 342 22.79 -30.43 29.45
C GLY A 342 23.11 -29.81 28.10
N ASN A 343 23.93 -30.50 27.29
CA ASN A 343 24.39 -29.99 25.99
C ASN A 343 23.22 -29.73 25.02
N PHE A 344 22.19 -30.57 25.04
CA PHE A 344 21.01 -30.37 24.18
C PHE A 344 20.22 -29.11 24.57
N GLN A 345 20.02 -28.86 25.87
CA GLN A 345 19.36 -27.64 26.35
C GLN A 345 20.20 -26.39 26.07
N MET A 346 21.54 -26.50 26.12
CA MET A 346 22.44 -25.43 25.71
C MET A 346 22.26 -25.11 24.21
N ILE A 347 22.21 -26.13 23.34
CA ILE A 347 21.95 -25.94 21.90
C ILE A 347 20.61 -25.22 21.69
N LEU A 348 19.53 -25.68 22.34
CA LEU A 348 18.21 -25.01 22.24
C LEU A 348 18.22 -23.56 22.72
N ALA A 349 18.94 -23.26 23.81
CA ALA A 349 19.07 -21.89 24.31
C ALA A 349 19.87 -21.01 23.34
N VAL A 350 20.93 -21.55 22.71
CA VAL A 350 21.69 -20.86 21.67
C VAL A 350 20.84 -20.66 20.42
N SER A 351 20.04 -21.65 20.01
CA SER A 351 19.07 -21.51 18.91
C SER A 351 18.04 -20.41 19.19
N ALA A 352 17.59 -20.28 20.45
CA ALA A 352 16.71 -19.18 20.87
C ALA A 352 17.40 -17.81 20.83
N VAL A 353 18.72 -17.70 20.90
CA VAL A 353 19.42 -16.43 20.58
C VAL A 353 19.57 -16.28 19.06
N GLY A 354 19.93 -17.37 18.37
CA GLY A 354 20.12 -17.40 16.92
C GLY A 354 18.88 -16.97 16.12
N HIS A 355 17.67 -17.27 16.61
CA HIS A 355 16.44 -16.84 15.94
C HIS A 355 16.30 -15.30 15.92
N LEU A 356 16.78 -14.58 16.94
CA LEU A 356 16.74 -13.11 16.95
C LEU A 356 17.64 -12.54 15.84
N LEU A 357 18.80 -13.17 15.61
CA LEU A 357 19.69 -12.81 14.51
C LEU A 357 19.04 -13.10 13.15
N ALA A 358 18.41 -14.27 13.00
CA ALA A 358 17.68 -14.64 11.79
C ALA A 358 16.55 -13.64 11.49
N ASN A 359 15.73 -13.30 12.49
CA ASN A 359 14.70 -12.26 12.38
C ASN A 359 15.29 -10.91 12.00
N SER A 360 16.42 -10.52 12.59
CA SER A 360 17.08 -9.23 12.27
C SER A 360 17.53 -9.17 10.81
N ILE A 361 18.15 -10.24 10.30
CA ILE A 361 18.59 -10.34 8.90
C ILE A 361 17.37 -10.27 7.98
N LEU A 362 16.33 -11.04 8.28
CA LEU A 362 15.08 -11.03 7.52
C LEU A 362 14.43 -9.65 7.52
N SER A 363 14.40 -8.97 8.67
CA SER A 363 13.81 -7.64 8.79
C SER A 363 14.58 -6.56 8.05
N LEU A 364 15.91 -6.62 8.04
CA LEU A 364 16.73 -5.73 7.21
C LEU A 364 16.50 -5.97 5.71
N PHE A 365 16.38 -7.24 5.30
CA PHE A 365 16.07 -7.59 3.92
C PHE A 365 14.70 -7.06 3.50
N LEU A 366 13.64 -7.36 4.26
CA LEU A 366 12.28 -6.90 3.97
C LEU A 366 12.16 -5.37 4.01
N LEU A 367 12.86 -4.70 4.92
CA LEU A 367 12.91 -3.24 4.98
C LEU A 367 13.58 -2.65 3.73
N SER A 368 14.68 -3.25 3.29
CA SER A 368 15.38 -2.83 2.06
C SER A 368 14.44 -2.92 0.85
N VAL A 369 13.75 -4.05 0.70
CA VAL A 369 12.78 -4.23 -0.38
C VAL A 369 11.62 -3.23 -0.26
N SER A 370 11.02 -3.12 0.92
CA SER A 370 9.87 -2.23 1.16
C SER A 370 10.18 -0.76 0.88
N SER A 371 11.43 -0.33 1.05
CA SER A 371 11.85 1.05 0.75
C SER A 371 11.65 1.43 -0.72
N THR A 372 11.64 0.44 -1.62
CA THR A 372 11.50 0.62 -3.08
C THR A 372 10.05 0.62 -3.55
N ASN A 373 9.07 0.51 -2.65
CA ASN A 373 7.65 0.39 -2.98
C ASN A 373 6.91 1.74 -3.02
N TYR A 374 7.62 2.87 -3.03
CA TYR A 374 7.02 4.22 -3.03
C TYR A 374 7.45 5.11 -4.21
N PRO A 375 7.44 4.59 -5.46
CA PRO A 375 7.94 5.33 -6.61
C PRO A 375 7.23 6.68 -6.79
N GLY A 376 5.93 6.81 -6.50
CA GLY A 376 5.19 8.06 -6.64
C GLY A 376 5.69 9.15 -5.69
N GLY A 377 5.94 8.78 -4.43
CA GLY A 377 6.52 9.69 -3.43
C GLY A 377 7.90 10.19 -3.85
N PHE A 378 8.76 9.29 -4.33
CA PHE A 378 10.09 9.65 -4.86
C PHE A 378 10.00 10.48 -6.15
N ALA A 379 9.06 10.18 -7.04
CA ALA A 379 8.87 10.91 -8.29
C ALA A 379 8.49 12.37 -8.02
N LEU A 380 7.56 12.61 -7.10
CA LEU A 380 7.17 13.98 -6.75
C LEU A 380 8.30 14.73 -6.05
N ALA A 381 9.03 14.08 -5.14
CA ALA A 381 10.18 14.67 -4.48
C ALA A 381 11.29 15.02 -5.48
N LYS A 382 11.55 14.14 -6.46
CA LYS A 382 12.51 14.39 -7.53
C LYS A 382 12.06 15.55 -8.42
N LEU A 383 10.78 15.63 -8.77
CA LEU A 383 10.24 16.77 -9.51
C LEU A 383 10.50 18.10 -8.78
N HIS A 384 10.27 18.17 -7.46
CA HIS A 384 10.57 19.39 -6.68
C HIS A 384 12.06 19.68 -6.57
N SER A 385 12.91 18.64 -6.52
CA SER A 385 14.37 18.81 -6.53
C SER A 385 14.93 19.29 -7.87
N LEU A 386 14.23 19.02 -8.98
CA LEU A 386 14.67 19.40 -10.32
C LEU A 386 14.12 20.77 -10.72
N GLU A 387 12.92 21.13 -10.27
CA GLU A 387 12.26 22.40 -10.58
C GLU A 387 11.97 23.21 -9.32
N HIS A 388 12.86 24.18 -9.02
CA HIS A 388 12.76 25.11 -7.89
C HIS A 388 12.01 26.41 -8.21
N SER A 389 11.29 26.48 -9.34
CA SER A 389 10.74 27.74 -9.80
C SER A 389 9.57 28.21 -8.92
N PRO A 390 9.58 29.48 -8.45
CA PRO A 390 8.47 30.04 -7.67
C PRO A 390 7.23 30.38 -8.53
N LYS A 391 7.27 30.08 -9.84
CA LYS A 391 6.16 30.34 -10.75
C LYS A 391 5.02 29.34 -10.50
N ASN A 392 3.80 29.76 -10.83
CA ASN A 392 2.67 28.84 -10.86
C ASN A 392 2.90 27.77 -11.93
N ARG A 393 2.83 26.52 -11.50
CA ARG A 393 2.99 25.33 -12.35
C ARG A 393 1.79 24.42 -12.14
N SER A 394 1.45 23.63 -13.15
CA SER A 394 0.39 22.63 -13.05
C SER A 394 0.99 21.24 -13.23
N VAL A 395 0.68 20.35 -12.29
CA VAL A 395 1.17 18.97 -12.23
C VAL A 395 -0.04 18.04 -12.19
N HIS A 396 -0.13 17.12 -13.13
CA HIS A 396 -1.08 16.03 -13.06
C HIS A 396 -0.42 14.80 -12.46
N ILE A 397 -1.13 14.14 -11.54
CA ILE A 397 -0.71 12.93 -10.85
C ILE A 397 -1.71 11.84 -11.22
N ASP A 398 -1.23 10.81 -11.90
CA ASP A 398 -2.07 9.67 -12.24
C ASP A 398 -2.38 8.78 -11.02
N VAL A 399 -3.29 7.83 -11.21
CA VAL A 399 -3.77 6.92 -10.15
C VAL A 399 -2.62 6.14 -9.53
N PHE A 400 -1.75 5.53 -10.34
CA PHE A 400 -0.63 4.75 -9.84
C PHE A 400 0.35 5.59 -9.00
N SER A 401 0.70 6.79 -9.47
CA SER A 401 1.57 7.70 -8.72
C SER A 401 0.92 8.15 -7.40
N ALA A 402 -0.39 8.42 -7.41
CA ALA A 402 -1.14 8.77 -6.22
C ALA A 402 -1.15 7.61 -5.18
N GLN A 403 -1.32 6.38 -5.64
CA GLN A 403 -1.37 5.18 -4.78
C GLN A 403 0.00 4.76 -4.23
N THR A 404 1.09 5.23 -4.84
CA THR A 404 2.47 4.79 -4.54
C THR A 404 3.32 5.84 -3.83
N GLY A 405 2.74 6.66 -2.95
CA GLY A 405 3.51 7.49 -2.01
C GLY A 405 3.19 8.98 -2.00
N ILE A 406 2.34 9.47 -2.89
CA ILE A 406 2.01 10.89 -2.97
C ILE A 406 0.92 11.26 -1.96
N SER A 407 1.17 12.29 -1.17
CA SER A 407 0.20 12.87 -0.21
C SER A 407 0.20 14.40 -0.26
N ARG A 408 -0.78 15.05 0.41
CA ARG A 408 -0.75 16.52 0.56
C ARG A 408 0.48 17.01 1.34
N PHE A 409 1.08 16.18 2.19
CA PHE A 409 2.36 16.51 2.84
C PHE A 409 3.54 16.59 1.86
N SER A 410 3.51 15.82 0.76
CA SER A 410 4.53 15.89 -0.30
C SER A 410 4.35 17.04 -1.28
N GLN A 411 3.24 17.80 -1.20
CA GLN A 411 3.02 18.99 -2.03
C GLN A 411 3.74 20.20 -1.41
N LEU A 412 5.02 20.37 -1.80
CA LEU A 412 5.90 21.37 -1.18
C LEU A 412 5.67 22.80 -1.66
N ASN A 413 5.21 22.99 -2.91
CA ASN A 413 5.04 24.31 -3.50
C ASN A 413 3.58 24.77 -3.42
N PRO A 414 3.24 25.81 -2.63
CA PRO A 414 1.86 26.27 -2.47
C PRO A 414 1.28 26.95 -3.73
N HIS A 415 2.14 27.38 -4.66
CA HIS A 415 1.75 28.01 -5.91
C HIS A 415 1.53 27.02 -7.06
N TRP A 416 1.81 25.74 -6.82
CA TRP A 416 1.61 24.70 -7.83
C TRP A 416 0.21 24.10 -7.69
N GLU A 417 -0.41 23.85 -8.82
CA GLU A 417 -1.67 23.12 -8.91
C GLU A 417 -1.36 21.64 -9.06
N TYR A 418 -1.73 20.84 -8.06
CA TYR A 418 -1.59 19.38 -8.08
C TYR A 418 -2.96 18.77 -8.35
N ASN A 419 -3.15 18.22 -9.54
CA ASN A 419 -4.42 17.67 -9.97
C ASN A 419 -4.36 16.14 -10.00
N LYS A 420 -5.29 15.49 -9.27
CA LYS A 420 -5.45 14.02 -9.17
C LYS A 420 -6.72 13.53 -9.88
N SER A 421 -7.34 14.34 -10.74
CA SER A 421 -8.63 14.01 -11.36
C SER A 421 -8.48 12.79 -12.26
N GLU A 422 -9.30 11.79 -12.02
CA GLU A 422 -9.31 10.57 -12.83
C GLU A 422 -10.01 10.82 -14.17
N ASN A 423 -9.74 9.96 -15.16
CA ASN A 423 -10.44 9.93 -16.46
C ASN A 423 -10.36 11.22 -17.30
N LEU A 424 -9.23 11.94 -17.24
CA LEU A 424 -8.97 13.06 -18.14
C LEU A 424 -8.60 12.56 -19.54
N ASP A 425 -9.15 13.21 -20.57
CA ASP A 425 -8.77 12.96 -21.95
C ASP A 425 -7.34 13.46 -22.23
N VAL A 426 -6.68 12.87 -23.23
CA VAL A 426 -5.30 13.22 -23.59
C VAL A 426 -5.13 14.71 -23.86
N ALA A 427 -6.13 15.37 -24.47
CA ALA A 427 -6.05 16.80 -24.77
C ALA A 427 -6.11 17.68 -23.51
N SER A 428 -6.81 17.25 -22.46
CA SER A 428 -6.79 17.91 -21.15
C SER A 428 -5.46 17.64 -20.42
N LEU A 429 -4.95 16.42 -20.48
CA LEU A 429 -3.64 16.07 -19.90
C LEU A 429 -2.51 16.91 -20.53
N GLN A 430 -2.57 17.17 -21.84
CA GLN A 430 -1.59 18.01 -22.52
C GLN A 430 -1.52 19.47 -22.04
N ARG A 431 -2.48 19.94 -21.22
CA ARG A 431 -2.48 21.29 -20.65
C ARG A 431 -1.58 21.42 -19.42
N PHE A 432 -1.31 20.32 -18.74
CA PHE A 432 -0.43 20.30 -17.58
C PHE A 432 1.01 20.51 -18.01
N GLU A 433 1.79 21.16 -17.13
CA GLU A 433 3.20 21.38 -17.40
C GLU A 433 4.04 20.15 -17.06
N TYR A 434 3.65 19.45 -16.00
CA TYR A 434 4.26 18.17 -15.62
C TYR A 434 3.19 17.08 -15.52
N LEU A 435 3.53 15.88 -15.96
CA LEU A 435 2.72 14.68 -15.80
C LEU A 435 3.56 13.64 -15.06
N LEU A 436 2.98 13.01 -14.04
CA LEU A 436 3.50 11.80 -13.44
C LEU A 436 2.62 10.65 -13.95
N VAL A 437 3.21 9.78 -14.77
CA VAL A 437 2.47 8.74 -15.50
C VAL A 437 3.14 7.38 -15.31
N GLU A 438 2.33 6.35 -15.07
CA GLU A 438 2.75 4.96 -15.06
C GLU A 438 3.29 4.55 -16.43
N GLY A 439 4.45 3.91 -16.43
CA GLY A 439 5.02 3.32 -17.63
C GLY A 439 5.97 2.18 -17.29
N ARG A 440 5.93 1.13 -18.12
CA ARG A 440 6.83 -0.03 -18.00
C ARG A 440 8.15 0.15 -18.75
N SER A 441 8.15 1.04 -19.75
CA SER A 441 9.31 1.34 -20.59
C SER A 441 9.14 2.70 -21.29
N LYS A 442 10.21 3.22 -21.89
CA LYS A 442 10.17 4.46 -22.69
C LYS A 442 9.22 4.40 -23.88
N TYR A 443 8.78 3.20 -24.28
CA TYR A 443 7.89 2.96 -25.41
C TYR A 443 6.49 2.49 -24.98
N SER A 444 6.16 2.62 -23.69
CA SER A 444 4.86 2.22 -23.15
C SER A 444 3.71 2.92 -23.88
N THR A 445 2.60 2.20 -24.07
CA THR A 445 1.40 2.69 -24.75
C THR A 445 0.81 3.92 -24.07
N THR A 446 0.95 4.03 -22.75
CA THR A 446 0.53 5.19 -21.95
C THR A 446 1.30 6.46 -22.30
N LEU A 447 2.55 6.33 -22.74
CA LEU A 447 3.43 7.45 -23.07
C LEU A 447 3.34 7.87 -24.54
N LYS A 448 2.90 6.98 -25.45
CA LYS A 448 2.79 7.25 -26.89
C LYS A 448 2.07 8.57 -27.23
N PRO A 449 0.96 8.94 -26.58
CA PRO A 449 0.25 10.20 -26.89
C PRO A 449 1.03 11.47 -26.52
N PHE A 450 2.06 11.35 -25.70
CA PHE A 450 2.82 12.48 -25.15
C PHE A 450 4.19 12.68 -25.81
N ILE A 451 4.65 11.76 -26.68
CA ILE A 451 5.99 11.82 -27.30
C ILE A 451 6.23 13.14 -28.05
N GLU A 452 5.22 13.70 -28.70
CA GLU A 452 5.36 14.94 -29.47
C GLU A 452 5.22 16.21 -28.60
N THR A 453 4.52 16.12 -27.47
CA THR A 453 4.12 17.28 -26.66
C THR A 453 4.95 17.44 -25.40
N HIS A 454 5.48 16.34 -24.86
CA HIS A 454 6.26 16.29 -23.63
C HIS A 454 7.59 15.58 -23.84
N GLU A 455 8.61 16.04 -23.12
CA GLU A 455 9.88 15.32 -22.98
C GLU A 455 9.89 14.50 -21.69
N ILE A 456 10.57 13.36 -21.69
CA ILE A 456 10.84 12.60 -20.48
C ILE A 456 11.86 13.39 -19.67
N PHE A 457 11.42 13.94 -18.55
CA PHE A 457 12.22 14.77 -17.66
C PHE A 457 12.99 13.92 -16.65
N ALA A 458 12.36 12.89 -16.10
CA ALA A 458 12.98 11.92 -15.21
C ALA A 458 12.17 10.61 -15.17
N ILE A 459 12.82 9.55 -14.68
CA ILE A 459 12.22 8.22 -14.49
C ILE A 459 12.50 7.79 -13.05
N GLU A 460 11.49 7.19 -12.42
CA GLU A 460 11.60 6.48 -11.15
C GLU A 460 11.34 4.99 -11.32
N GLU A 461 12.15 4.21 -10.62
CA GLU A 461 12.10 2.75 -10.64
C GLU A 461 11.41 2.22 -9.38
N ALA A 462 10.73 1.10 -9.52
CA ALA A 462 10.08 0.39 -8.42
C ALA A 462 10.57 -1.05 -8.35
N PHE A 463 10.29 -1.71 -7.22
CA PHE A 463 10.49 -3.14 -7.08
C PHE A 463 9.83 -3.92 -8.23
N ASN A 464 10.53 -4.95 -8.72
CA ASN A 464 9.98 -5.89 -9.68
C ASN A 464 10.14 -7.34 -9.21
N GLN A 465 11.36 -7.78 -8.85
CA GLN A 465 11.57 -9.15 -8.38
C GLN A 465 12.84 -9.28 -7.53
N VAL A 466 12.86 -10.29 -6.67
CA VAL A 466 14.10 -10.75 -6.03
C VAL A 466 14.77 -11.77 -6.96
N HIS A 467 16.07 -11.67 -7.14
CA HIS A 467 16.86 -12.59 -7.96
C HIS A 467 17.98 -13.19 -7.10
N PHE A 468 18.09 -14.52 -7.10
CA PHE A 468 19.18 -15.22 -6.45
C PHE A 468 20.40 -15.28 -7.38
N SER A 469 21.53 -14.74 -6.96
CA SER A 469 22.78 -14.70 -7.71
C SER A 469 23.90 -15.29 -6.85
N TYR A 470 24.18 -16.58 -7.05
CA TYR A 470 25.23 -17.33 -6.33
C TYR A 470 26.63 -16.72 -6.45
N SER A 471 26.88 -15.90 -7.48
CA SER A 471 28.17 -15.27 -7.77
C SER A 471 28.38 -13.91 -7.09
N SER A 472 27.42 -13.41 -6.29
CA SER A 472 27.53 -12.11 -5.61
C SER A 472 27.15 -12.22 -4.13
N PHE A 473 27.80 -11.44 -3.27
CA PHE A 473 27.43 -11.32 -1.86
C PHE A 473 26.86 -9.91 -1.59
N PRO A 474 25.63 -9.78 -1.05
CA PRO A 474 24.69 -10.86 -0.70
C PRO A 474 24.11 -11.58 -1.92
N PRO A 475 23.72 -12.86 -1.79
CA PRO A 475 23.23 -13.67 -2.91
C PRO A 475 21.84 -13.22 -3.40
N LEU A 476 21.07 -12.52 -2.57
CA LEU A 476 19.77 -11.96 -2.95
C LEU A 476 19.97 -10.54 -3.49
N LYS A 477 19.56 -10.31 -4.74
CA LYS A 477 19.54 -8.99 -5.37
C LYS A 477 18.12 -8.57 -5.72
N VAL A 478 17.79 -7.32 -5.40
CA VAL A 478 16.53 -6.70 -5.76
C VAL A 478 16.68 -6.13 -7.18
N ARG A 479 15.88 -6.59 -8.13
CA ARG A 479 15.80 -5.98 -9.47
C ARG A 479 14.69 -4.94 -9.49
N LEU A 480 15.05 -3.74 -9.91
CA LEU A 480 14.12 -2.63 -10.10
C LEU A 480 13.73 -2.51 -11.57
N LYS A 481 12.54 -1.97 -11.85
CA LYS A 481 12.09 -1.62 -13.19
C LYS A 481 11.51 -0.20 -13.20
N PRO A 482 11.63 0.53 -14.33
CA PRO A 482 10.92 1.79 -14.53
C PRO A 482 9.43 1.61 -14.24
N SER A 483 8.85 2.51 -13.44
CA SER A 483 7.44 2.48 -13.05
C SER A 483 6.75 3.81 -13.28
N ILE A 484 7.43 4.94 -13.00
CA ILE A 484 6.85 6.27 -13.13
C ILE A 484 7.74 7.15 -14.00
N PHE A 485 7.13 7.77 -14.99
CA PHE A 485 7.74 8.73 -15.89
C PHE A 485 7.27 10.13 -15.54
N ILE A 486 8.23 11.02 -15.30
CA ILE A 486 7.98 12.45 -15.11
C ILE A 486 8.14 13.10 -16.48
N LEU A 487 7.04 13.59 -17.03
CA LEU A 487 7.01 14.25 -18.34
C LEU A 487 6.94 15.77 -18.16
N LYS A 488 7.66 16.52 -18.99
CA LYS A 488 7.66 17.99 -19.01
C LYS A 488 7.14 18.51 -20.35
N ASN A 489 6.18 19.41 -20.31
CA ASN A 489 5.55 19.97 -21.50
C ASN A 489 6.50 20.91 -22.26
N LEU A 490 6.69 20.65 -23.56
CA LEU A 490 7.61 21.41 -24.42
C LEU A 490 7.03 22.75 -24.89
N HIS A 491 5.70 22.88 -24.92
CA HIS A 491 5.02 23.96 -25.63
C HIS A 491 4.74 25.21 -24.79
N ARG A 492 4.90 25.17 -23.47
CA ARG A 492 4.71 26.34 -22.59
C ARG A 492 5.91 27.31 -22.56
N ASN A 493 7.10 26.87 -22.99
CA ASN A 493 8.34 27.67 -23.02
C ASN A 493 8.83 28.06 -24.42
N VAL A 494 7.97 28.02 -25.45
CA VAL A 494 8.36 28.52 -26.77
C VAL A 494 8.04 30.02 -26.86
N PRO A 495 9.03 30.94 -26.80
CA PRO A 495 8.76 32.33 -27.15
C PRO A 495 8.14 32.38 -28.54
N ILE A 496 7.06 33.15 -28.69
CA ILE A 496 6.17 33.25 -29.88
C ILE A 496 6.96 33.34 -31.20
N PHE A 497 8.19 33.86 -31.17
CA PHE A 497 9.14 33.90 -32.27
C PHE A 497 9.50 32.54 -32.92
N LYS A 498 9.57 31.43 -32.15
CA LYS A 498 9.94 30.10 -32.70
C LYS A 498 8.75 29.37 -33.36
N LYS A 499 7.51 29.67 -32.94
CA LYS A 499 6.28 29.13 -33.56
C LYS A 499 6.13 29.62 -35.00
N ASN A 500 6.43 30.89 -35.25
CA ASN A 500 6.44 31.48 -36.60
C ASN A 500 7.60 30.96 -37.46
N ARG A 501 8.75 30.64 -36.87
CA ARG A 501 9.90 30.11 -37.63
C ARG A 501 9.65 28.68 -38.09
N ARG A 502 9.12 27.78 -37.25
CA ARG A 502 8.74 26.41 -37.67
C ARG A 502 7.61 26.41 -38.70
N ARG A 503 6.60 27.28 -38.55
CA ARG A 503 5.52 27.44 -39.53
C ARG A 503 6.04 27.98 -40.87
N LYS A 504 6.94 28.98 -40.87
CA LYS A 504 7.64 29.43 -42.09
C LYS A 504 8.52 28.34 -42.70
N THR A 505 9.19 27.51 -41.91
CA THR A 505 10.01 26.40 -42.43
C THR A 505 9.15 25.29 -43.02
N LEU A 506 7.98 25.01 -42.45
CA LEU A 506 7.01 24.05 -42.99
C LEU A 506 6.35 24.59 -44.27
N GLU A 507 5.90 25.84 -44.28
CA GLU A 507 5.39 26.53 -45.48
C GLU A 507 6.45 26.64 -46.57
N ASN A 508 7.72 26.88 -46.22
CA ASN A 508 8.83 26.88 -47.18
C ASN A 508 9.23 25.48 -47.66
N LYS A 509 9.01 24.41 -46.87
CA LYS A 509 9.19 23.02 -47.31
C LYS A 509 8.05 22.58 -48.23
N LEU A 510 6.81 22.97 -47.93
CA LEU A 510 5.65 22.75 -48.81
C LEU A 510 5.81 23.51 -50.13
N LYS A 511 6.22 24.79 -50.09
CA LYS A 511 6.52 25.59 -51.29
C LYS A 511 7.77 25.15 -52.06
N ARG A 512 8.72 24.43 -51.43
CA ARG A 512 9.87 23.83 -52.13
C ARG A 512 9.55 22.49 -52.79
N ASN A 513 8.53 21.78 -52.32
CA ASN A 513 8.07 20.53 -52.92
C ASN A 513 7.09 20.73 -54.10
N GLU A 514 6.63 21.96 -54.33
CA GLU A 514 6.04 22.36 -55.61
C GLU A 514 7.16 22.85 -56.55
N MET A 515 7.85 21.92 -57.21
CA MET A 515 8.67 22.27 -58.37
C MET A 515 7.79 22.42 -59.62
N PRO A 516 8.14 23.34 -60.54
CA PRO A 516 7.26 23.80 -61.60
C PRO A 516 7.11 22.76 -62.71
N ASP A 517 5.85 22.61 -63.10
CA ASP A 517 5.33 22.01 -64.30
C ASP A 517 6.22 22.22 -65.55
N LYS A 518 7.00 21.20 -65.90
CA LYS A 518 7.73 21.14 -67.19
C LYS A 518 7.71 19.78 -67.87
N ASN A 519 6.83 18.86 -67.45
CA ASN A 519 6.63 17.58 -68.13
C ASN A 519 5.20 17.31 -68.59
N GLU A 520 4.23 18.21 -68.37
CA GLU A 520 2.87 18.01 -68.92
C GLU A 520 2.78 18.11 -70.44
N ARG A 521 3.71 18.80 -71.13
CA ARG A 521 3.68 18.90 -72.61
C ARG A 521 4.26 17.69 -73.34
N LYS A 522 5.10 16.85 -72.72
CA LYS A 522 5.59 15.60 -73.35
C LYS A 522 4.68 14.39 -73.09
N VAL A 523 3.89 14.42 -72.02
CA VAL A 523 2.93 13.36 -71.69
C VAL A 523 1.59 13.57 -72.43
N LYS A 524 1.15 14.82 -72.64
CA LYS A 524 -0.07 15.11 -73.42
C LYS A 524 0.09 14.82 -74.93
N ASP A 525 1.28 14.96 -75.50
CA ASP A 525 1.54 14.63 -76.92
C ASP A 525 1.73 13.12 -77.18
N SER A 526 2.10 12.33 -76.17
CA SER A 526 2.18 10.86 -76.29
C SER A 526 0.83 10.17 -76.05
N LEU A 527 -0.09 10.82 -75.32
CA LEU A 527 -1.45 10.33 -75.10
C LEU A 527 -2.43 10.64 -76.24
N ARG A 528 -2.14 11.61 -77.11
CA ARG A 528 -2.95 11.91 -78.31
C ARG A 528 -2.73 10.96 -79.50
N LYS A 529 -1.73 10.06 -79.43
CA LYS A 529 -1.40 9.09 -80.50
C LYS A 529 -1.77 7.63 -80.18
N ARG A 530 -2.48 7.34 -79.09
CA ARG A 530 -2.89 5.97 -78.72
C ARG A 530 -4.38 5.79 -78.42
N SER A 531 -5.23 6.67 -78.96
CA SER A 531 -6.68 6.46 -79.02
C SER A 531 -7.11 5.98 -80.41
N SER A 532 -6.75 4.74 -80.75
CA SER A 532 -7.50 3.94 -81.71
C SER A 532 -7.21 2.47 -81.39
N GLN A 533 -8.29 1.69 -81.32
CA GLN A 533 -8.40 0.30 -80.85
C GLN A 533 -8.48 0.10 -79.33
N GLY A 534 -9.60 -0.50 -78.93
CA GLY A 534 -10.08 -0.59 -77.56
C GLY A 534 -9.68 -1.87 -76.82
N ASP A 535 -10.44 -2.08 -75.75
CA ASP A 535 -10.53 -3.24 -74.85
C ASP A 535 -9.31 -3.66 -74.04
N ASN A 536 -9.32 -3.29 -72.75
CA ASN A 536 -9.30 -4.24 -71.61
C ASN A 536 -9.15 -3.51 -70.26
N SER A 537 -10.27 -3.32 -69.54
CA SER A 537 -10.33 -2.77 -68.18
C SER A 537 -9.95 -3.78 -67.07
N ALA A 538 -9.64 -5.04 -67.40
CA ALA A 538 -9.36 -6.09 -66.41
C ALA A 538 -7.87 -6.27 -66.02
N LYS A 539 -6.91 -5.69 -66.75
CA LYS A 539 -5.46 -5.89 -66.49
C LYS A 539 -4.80 -4.81 -65.60
N ILE A 540 -5.52 -3.75 -65.25
CA ILE A 540 -4.97 -2.62 -64.48
C ILE A 540 -5.19 -2.81 -62.96
N ASN A 541 -6.24 -3.52 -62.53
CA ASN A 541 -6.50 -3.74 -61.10
C ASN A 541 -5.60 -4.82 -60.48
N LEU A 542 -5.28 -5.90 -61.23
CA LEU A 542 -4.36 -6.95 -60.77
C LEU A 542 -2.93 -6.48 -60.48
N LYS A 543 -2.51 -5.34 -61.06
CA LYS A 543 -1.15 -4.78 -60.87
C LYS A 543 -1.04 -3.82 -59.69
N LYS A 544 -2.17 -3.34 -59.15
CA LYS A 544 -2.22 -2.48 -57.95
C LYS A 544 -2.24 -3.28 -56.65
N GLU A 545 -2.87 -4.46 -56.64
CA GLU A 545 -2.87 -5.35 -55.47
C GLU A 545 -1.49 -6.01 -55.26
N SER A 546 -0.85 -6.48 -56.33
CA SER A 546 0.51 -7.06 -56.26
C SER A 546 1.59 -6.10 -55.73
N LEU A 547 1.39 -4.78 -55.85
CA LEU A 547 2.35 -3.78 -55.35
C LEU A 547 2.11 -3.40 -53.89
N LYS A 548 0.89 -3.58 -53.37
CA LYS A 548 0.61 -3.41 -51.93
C LYS A 548 1.14 -4.59 -51.13
N ASP A 549 0.98 -5.82 -51.62
CA ASP A 549 1.47 -7.03 -50.93
C ASP A 549 3.00 -7.11 -50.85
N GLN A 550 3.72 -6.54 -51.83
CA GLN A 550 5.19 -6.46 -51.79
C GLN A 550 5.73 -5.41 -50.81
N VAL A 551 4.93 -4.40 -50.45
CA VAL A 551 5.32 -3.39 -49.48
C VAL A 551 5.07 -3.87 -48.05
N THR A 552 3.98 -4.62 -47.82
CA THR A 552 3.69 -5.24 -46.52
C THR A 552 4.71 -6.33 -46.16
N ARG A 553 5.04 -7.23 -47.08
CA ARG A 553 6.04 -8.29 -46.85
C ARG A 553 7.46 -7.77 -46.57
N LYS A 554 7.81 -6.58 -47.07
CA LYS A 554 9.09 -5.93 -46.75
C LYS A 554 9.10 -5.23 -45.39
N ALA A 555 7.93 -4.86 -44.86
CA ALA A 555 7.81 -4.32 -43.52
C ALA A 555 7.88 -5.45 -42.47
N ASP A 556 7.27 -6.61 -42.76
CA ASP A 556 7.28 -7.77 -41.85
C ASP A 556 8.68 -8.40 -41.73
N LEU A 557 9.44 -8.47 -42.83
CA LEU A 557 10.83 -8.95 -42.84
C LEU A 557 11.84 -8.03 -42.10
N TYR A 558 11.46 -6.77 -41.81
CA TYR A 558 12.29 -5.86 -41.00
C TYR A 558 11.94 -5.93 -39.50
N ILE A 559 10.81 -6.57 -39.15
CA ILE A 559 10.38 -6.75 -37.75
C ILE A 559 10.85 -8.11 -37.21
N GLU A 560 10.94 -9.15 -38.07
CA GLU A 560 11.48 -10.47 -37.67
C GLU A 560 13.02 -10.52 -37.54
N SER A 561 13.77 -9.57 -38.11
CA SER A 561 15.25 -9.62 -38.09
C SER A 561 15.92 -9.02 -36.85
N ASP A 562 15.16 -8.35 -35.97
CA ASP A 562 15.67 -7.75 -34.72
C ASP A 562 15.29 -8.57 -33.46
N GLU A 563 14.54 -9.68 -33.60
CA GLU A 563 14.10 -10.52 -32.46
C GLU A 563 14.91 -11.81 -32.26
N THR A 564 16.00 -12.03 -33.01
CA THR A 564 16.86 -13.20 -32.82
C THR A 564 18.31 -12.83 -32.58
N GLU A 565 18.64 -12.39 -31.36
CA GLU A 565 19.97 -12.59 -30.78
C GLU A 565 19.88 -12.58 -29.24
N ASN A 566 20.30 -13.70 -28.63
CA ASN A 566 20.44 -14.00 -27.19
C ASN A 566 19.21 -14.47 -26.39
N PHE A 567 18.85 -15.74 -26.60
CA PHE A 567 18.34 -16.60 -25.54
C PHE A 567 19.30 -17.80 -25.41
N ASP A 568 20.22 -17.71 -24.44
CA ASP A 568 20.89 -18.91 -23.94
C ASP A 568 20.02 -19.52 -22.82
N THR A 569 19.79 -20.81 -23.00
CA THR A 569 19.08 -21.74 -22.13
C THR A 569 19.77 -21.93 -20.78
N ASP A 570 19.04 -21.68 -19.69
CA ASP A 570 19.24 -22.35 -18.39
C ASP A 570 17.86 -22.53 -17.72
N VAL A 571 17.12 -23.54 -18.18
CA VAL A 571 15.90 -24.03 -17.53
C VAL A 571 16.34 -25.06 -16.52
N PHE A 572 16.56 -24.66 -15.26
CA PHE A 572 16.48 -25.51 -14.05
C PHE A 572 16.82 -24.66 -12.79
N SER A 573 15.89 -23.83 -12.29
CA SER A 573 15.94 -23.32 -10.90
C SER A 573 14.61 -22.82 -10.28
N ASP A 574 13.49 -22.81 -11.01
CA ASP A 574 12.34 -21.95 -10.65
C ASP A 574 11.41 -22.43 -9.52
N LEU A 575 11.77 -23.47 -8.76
CA LEU A 575 10.95 -23.95 -7.64
C LEU A 575 11.23 -23.25 -6.29
N ASN A 576 12.29 -22.42 -6.19
CA ASN A 576 12.63 -21.71 -4.95
C ASN A 576 12.30 -20.20 -4.96
N ASP A 577 12.08 -19.60 -6.13
CA ASP A 577 11.89 -18.15 -6.27
C ASP A 577 10.42 -17.72 -6.05
N GLU A 578 9.46 -18.61 -6.30
CA GLU A 578 8.03 -18.34 -6.13
C GLU A 578 7.65 -18.10 -4.66
N PHE A 579 8.19 -18.91 -3.73
CA PHE A 579 7.97 -18.75 -2.29
C PHE A 579 8.57 -17.45 -1.72
N LEU A 580 9.73 -17.04 -2.24
CA LEU A 580 10.42 -15.81 -1.83
C LEU A 580 9.72 -14.56 -2.38
N ASN A 581 9.21 -14.64 -3.61
CA ASN A 581 8.37 -13.60 -4.17
C ASN A 581 7.06 -13.49 -3.40
N ASP A 582 6.33 -14.56 -3.10
CA ASP A 582 5.12 -14.51 -2.25
C ASP A 582 5.39 -13.95 -0.84
N TYR A 583 6.58 -14.21 -0.29
CA TYR A 583 7.00 -13.67 1.00
C TYR A 583 7.22 -12.13 0.97
N VAL A 584 7.61 -11.60 -0.19
CA VAL A 584 7.89 -10.19 -0.45
C VAL A 584 6.67 -9.46 -1.03
N LEU A 585 5.80 -10.16 -1.74
CA LEU A 585 4.69 -9.63 -2.52
C LEU A 585 3.57 -9.04 -1.66
N ASP A 586 3.43 -9.31 -0.35
CA ASP A 586 2.49 -8.53 0.51
C ASP A 586 2.91 -7.05 0.68
N SER A 587 4.18 -6.73 0.41
CA SER A 587 4.62 -5.33 0.27
C SER A 587 4.25 -4.72 -1.09
N TYR A 588 3.75 -5.58 -2.00
CA TYR A 588 3.40 -5.35 -3.41
C TYR A 588 1.93 -5.70 -3.75
N GLU A 589 1.13 -6.30 -2.85
CA GLU A 589 -0.26 -6.73 -3.09
C GLU A 589 -1.15 -5.50 -3.26
N VAL A 590 -1.14 -4.94 -4.46
CA VAL A 590 -2.34 -4.56 -5.18
C VAL A 590 -2.34 -5.45 -6.41
N GLU A 591 -3.23 -6.44 -6.43
CA GLU A 591 -3.53 -7.23 -7.61
C GLU A 591 -3.75 -6.29 -8.81
N HIS A 592 -2.85 -6.39 -9.79
CA HIS A 592 -3.13 -5.96 -11.15
C HIS A 592 -4.07 -6.99 -11.78
N GLU A 593 -5.36 -6.87 -11.51
CA GLU A 593 -6.42 -7.38 -12.39
C GLU A 593 -7.75 -6.64 -12.15
N GLY A 594 -7.67 -5.31 -12.09
CA GLY A 594 -8.81 -4.44 -12.29
C GLY A 594 -9.02 -4.21 -13.79
N ASN A 595 -10.08 -4.83 -14.33
CA ASN A 595 -10.62 -4.60 -15.68
C ASN A 595 -10.44 -3.14 -16.16
N PRO A 596 -9.95 -2.89 -17.38
CA PRO A 596 -10.10 -1.58 -17.98
C PRO A 596 -11.60 -1.30 -18.09
N VAL A 597 -11.99 -0.16 -17.52
CA VAL A 597 -13.31 0.45 -17.65
C VAL A 597 -13.88 0.18 -19.05
N HIS A 598 -15.06 -0.43 -19.08
CA HIS A 598 -15.93 -0.57 -20.25
C HIS A 598 -15.93 0.74 -21.06
N TYR A 599 -15.24 0.76 -22.20
CA TYR A 599 -15.57 1.69 -23.26
C TYR A 599 -16.75 1.11 -24.02
N LEU A 600 -17.94 1.63 -23.73
CA LEU A 600 -19.09 1.55 -24.62
C LEU A 600 -18.72 2.27 -25.92
N ILE A 601 -18.38 1.50 -26.95
CA ILE A 601 -18.55 1.91 -28.34
C ILE A 601 -19.53 0.90 -28.95
N HIS A 602 -20.80 1.29 -28.99
CA HIS A 602 -21.74 0.78 -29.97
C HIS A 602 -21.20 1.15 -31.36
N ASP A 603 -20.76 0.16 -32.14
CA ASP A 603 -21.40 -0.18 -33.42
C ASP A 603 -20.55 -1.17 -34.24
N SER A 604 -21.28 -2.13 -34.82
CA SER A 604 -20.96 -2.99 -35.98
C SER A 604 -20.05 -4.21 -35.77
N LEU A 605 -20.44 -5.28 -36.50
CA LEU A 605 -19.94 -6.67 -36.57
C LEU A 605 -20.72 -7.61 -35.61
N GLU A 606 -21.89 -8.19 -35.94
CA GLU A 606 -22.24 -9.00 -37.13
C GLU A 606 -21.06 -9.80 -37.68
N ASP A 607 -21.21 -11.13 -37.68
CA ASP A 607 -20.26 -12.16 -38.13
C ASP A 607 -19.13 -12.50 -37.14
N ILE A 608 -19.42 -13.48 -36.27
CA ILE A 608 -18.73 -14.79 -36.16
C ILE A 608 -19.60 -15.64 -35.20
N GLY A 609 -20.71 -16.12 -35.74
CA GLY A 609 -21.25 -17.41 -35.32
C GLY A 609 -20.51 -18.50 -36.11
N GLU A 610 -20.52 -19.73 -35.58
CA GLU A 610 -19.89 -20.93 -36.15
C GLU A 610 -18.40 -21.14 -35.85
N TRP A 611 -18.05 -21.34 -34.58
CA TRP A 611 -17.12 -22.41 -34.22
C TRP A 611 -17.18 -22.70 -32.72
N LEU A 612 -18.10 -23.55 -32.30
CA LEU A 612 -18.03 -24.45 -31.13
C LEU A 612 -19.40 -25.16 -31.06
N GLY A 613 -19.53 -26.17 -31.91
CA GLY A 613 -20.61 -27.14 -31.81
C GLY A 613 -20.40 -28.02 -30.57
N ASN A 614 -21.52 -28.27 -29.89
CA ASN A 614 -21.88 -29.48 -29.16
C ASN A 614 -20.73 -30.45 -28.86
N ASP A 615 -20.48 -30.70 -27.57
CA ASP A 615 -20.84 -32.00 -27.03
C ASP A 615 -21.08 -31.92 -25.51
N SER A 616 -22.29 -32.35 -25.18
CA SER A 616 -22.79 -32.71 -23.86
C SER A 616 -22.39 -34.15 -23.56
N ASP A 617 -21.83 -34.41 -22.37
CA ASP A 617 -21.87 -35.71 -21.66
C ASP A 617 -21.55 -35.39 -20.17
N GLU A 618 -22.52 -35.34 -19.27
CA GLU A 618 -23.07 -36.43 -18.44
C GLU A 618 -22.07 -37.19 -17.53
N ASN A 619 -22.31 -37.06 -16.22
CA ASN A 619 -22.04 -38.01 -15.11
C ASN A 619 -20.59 -38.27 -14.64
N LEU A 620 -20.16 -37.55 -13.58
CA LEU A 620 -19.83 -38.07 -12.22
C LEU A 620 -19.34 -36.97 -11.27
#